data_AF-A0A151MLH1-F1
#
_entry.id   AF-A0A151MLH1-F1
#
_cell.length_a   1.000
_cell.length_b   1.000
_cell.length_c   1.000
_cell.angle_alpha   90.00
_cell.angle_beta   90.00
_cell.angle_gamma   90.00
#
_symmetry.space_group_name_H-M   'P 1'
#
loop_
_entity.id
_entity.type
_entity.pdbx_description
1 polymer ?
#
loop_
_entity_poly.entity_id
_entity_poly.type
_entity_poly.pdbx_seq_one_letter_code
_entity_poly.pdbx_strand_id
1 'polypeptide(L)'
;MRKSSYCSVATFFSLRNSARERAADPDSTTATEWLSYSWPCIHRLEKHMNICSKNQSSKRKVFDSSKARAKGTELEQFKQWKASDIPQDKPPQTNNWRQKHEYFIRTLRQARQVQQVLSRGGKLSDLPPLSPVENPDYVSCPHCSRRFAPKVAERHIPKCKTIKNRPPPPPQRRRC
;
A
#
# COMPACT_ATOMS: atom_id res chain seq x y z
N MET A 1 7.33 18.24 6.18
CA MET A 1 6.77 17.46 7.31
C MET A 1 5.32 17.87 7.59
N ARG A 2 4.32 17.15 7.07
CA ARG A 2 2.94 17.11 7.60
C ARG A 2 2.37 15.74 7.25
N LYS A 3 2.22 14.88 8.25
CA LYS A 3 1.73 13.50 8.11
C LYS A 3 0.21 13.55 7.97
N SER A 4 -0.32 13.12 6.83
CA SER A 4 -1.74 12.85 6.64
C SER A 4 -2.04 11.50 7.31
N SER A 5 -2.63 11.57 8.50
CA SER A 5 -3.04 10.40 9.28
C SER A 5 -4.44 9.98 8.83
N TYR A 6 -4.52 9.02 7.93
CA TYR A 6 -5.78 8.31 7.67
C TYR A 6 -6.01 7.31 8.82
N CYS A 7 -6.75 7.74 9.84
CA CYS A 7 -7.32 6.83 10.83
C CYS A 7 -8.42 6.00 10.15
N SER A 8 -8.12 4.73 9.90
CA SER A 8 -9.11 3.76 9.44
C SER A 8 -10.16 3.55 10.54
N VAL A 9 -11.39 3.98 10.26
CA VAL A 9 -12.55 3.97 11.16
C VAL A 9 -12.96 2.57 11.66
N ALA A 10 -12.40 1.50 11.08
CA ALA A 10 -12.75 0.12 11.43
C ALA A 10 -12.11 -0.40 12.72
N THR A 11 -11.09 0.28 13.27
CA THR A 11 -10.33 -0.25 14.43
C THR A 11 -10.82 0.31 15.78
N PHE A 12 -11.73 1.28 15.79
CA PHE A 12 -12.28 1.83 17.04
C PHE A 12 -13.53 1.08 17.55
N PHE A 13 -14.12 0.21 16.71
CA PHE A 13 -15.40 -0.43 17.03
C PHE A 13 -15.27 -1.68 17.92
N SER A 14 -14.09 -2.30 18.01
CA SER A 14 -13.92 -3.55 18.78
C SER A 14 -13.30 -3.39 20.17
N LEU A 15 -12.76 -2.22 20.54
CA LEU A 15 -12.26 -1.97 21.91
C LEU A 15 -13.26 -1.21 22.82
N ARG A 16 -14.48 -0.96 22.33
CA ARG A 16 -15.57 -0.36 23.11
C ARG A 16 -16.69 -1.34 23.45
N ASN A 17 -16.42 -2.64 23.34
CA ASN A 17 -17.38 -3.70 23.69
C ASN A 17 -16.99 -4.51 24.95
N SER A 18 -15.91 -4.17 25.65
CA SER A 18 -15.49 -4.88 26.89
C SER A 18 -15.56 -4.05 28.17
N ALA A 19 -16.17 -2.87 28.14
CA ALA A 19 -16.28 -2.00 29.33
C ALA A 19 -17.70 -1.48 29.56
N ARG A 20 -18.71 -2.34 29.39
CA ARG A 20 -20.10 -1.99 29.74
C ARG A 20 -20.85 -3.16 30.37
N GLU A 21 -20.17 -3.95 31.18
CA GLU A 21 -20.79 -4.80 32.20
C GLU A 21 -20.40 -4.25 33.57
N ARG A 22 -21.06 -3.16 33.97
CA ARG A 22 -21.20 -2.77 35.39
C ARG A 22 -22.64 -2.34 35.59
N ALA A 23 -23.31 -3.14 36.43
CA ALA A 23 -24.53 -2.89 37.18
C ALA A 23 -25.51 -1.83 36.63
N ALA A 24 -26.64 -2.32 36.11
CA ALA A 24 -27.86 -1.52 35.98
C ALA A 24 -28.67 -1.66 37.27
N ASP A 25 -28.70 -0.62 38.08
CA ASP A 25 -29.68 -0.46 39.16
C ASP A 25 -31.00 0.10 38.56
N PRO A 26 -32.17 -0.48 38.84
CA PRO A 26 -33.42 -0.13 38.17
C PRO A 26 -34.24 0.88 39.00
N ASP A 27 -33.71 2.05 39.29
CA ASP A 27 -34.56 3.19 39.70
C ASP A 27 -33.83 4.53 39.57
N SER A 28 -33.89 5.17 38.39
CA SER A 28 -33.84 6.63 38.33
C SER A 28 -34.41 7.13 37.01
N THR A 29 -35.28 8.11 37.13
CA THR A 29 -36.03 8.83 36.10
C THR A 29 -35.14 9.70 35.21
N THR A 30 -34.07 9.13 34.65
CA THR A 30 -33.09 9.83 33.79
C THR A 30 -33.05 9.29 32.37
N ALA A 31 -33.93 8.36 31.98
CA ALA A 31 -33.93 7.80 30.62
C ALA A 31 -34.57 8.73 29.56
N THR A 32 -35.44 9.67 29.96
CA THR A 32 -36.12 10.60 29.04
C THR A 32 -35.32 11.85 28.73
N GLU A 33 -34.38 12.24 29.60
CA GLU A 33 -33.56 13.44 29.42
C GLU A 33 -32.38 13.22 28.45
N TRP A 34 -31.88 11.98 28.33
CA TRP A 34 -30.82 11.62 27.35
C TRP A 34 -31.33 11.37 25.92
N LEU A 35 -32.65 11.23 25.73
CA LEU A 35 -33.25 11.04 24.41
C LEU A 35 -33.35 12.34 23.60
N SER A 36 -33.25 13.51 24.22
CA SER A 36 -33.22 14.80 23.52
C SER A 36 -31.83 15.12 22.94
N TYR A 37 -30.75 14.67 23.59
CA TYR A 37 -29.37 14.94 23.16
C TYR A 37 -28.77 13.92 22.18
N SER A 38 -29.45 12.80 21.92
CA SER A 38 -29.04 11.78 20.94
C SER A 38 -29.88 11.75 19.65
N TRP A 39 -30.78 12.71 19.45
CA TRP A 39 -31.72 12.70 18.34
C TRP A 39 -31.54 13.77 17.23
N PRO A 40 -30.32 14.12 16.78
CA PRO A 40 -30.13 14.76 15.47
C PRO A 40 -29.72 13.75 14.37
N CYS A 41 -29.85 12.44 14.61
CA CYS A 41 -29.33 11.41 13.70
C CYS A 41 -30.22 11.15 12.47
N ILE A 42 -31.55 11.29 12.58
CA ILE A 42 -32.48 10.97 11.47
C ILE A 42 -32.33 11.95 10.30
N HIS A 43 -32.36 13.26 10.56
CA HIS A 43 -32.17 14.28 9.51
C HIS A 43 -30.78 14.24 8.86
N ARG A 44 -29.77 13.73 9.57
CA ARG A 44 -28.43 13.53 9.01
C ARG A 44 -28.39 12.35 8.04
N LEU A 45 -29.06 11.25 8.37
CA LEU A 45 -29.14 10.07 7.50
C LEU A 45 -29.90 10.37 6.22
N GLU A 46 -31.04 11.04 6.31
CA GLU A 46 -31.83 11.43 5.14
C GLU A 46 -31.03 12.32 4.17
N LYS A 47 -30.35 13.34 4.69
CA LYS A 47 -29.43 14.19 3.90
C LYS A 47 -28.29 13.37 3.30
N HIS A 48 -27.72 12.44 4.05
CA HIS A 48 -26.65 11.57 3.57
C HIS A 48 -27.11 10.66 2.43
N MET A 49 -28.29 10.04 2.53
CA MET A 49 -28.89 9.20 1.49
C MET A 49 -29.10 9.98 0.19
N ASN A 50 -29.65 11.19 0.29
CA ASN A 50 -29.87 12.08 -0.86
C ASN A 50 -28.57 12.56 -1.53
N ILE A 51 -27.50 12.76 -0.76
CA ILE A 51 -26.19 13.13 -1.32
C ILE A 51 -25.50 11.91 -1.93
N CYS A 52 -25.63 10.73 -1.30
CA CYS A 52 -25.06 9.48 -1.77
C CYS A 52 -25.65 9.08 -3.14
N SER A 53 -26.97 9.17 -3.32
CA SER A 53 -27.64 8.89 -4.60
C SER A 53 -27.20 9.85 -5.71
N LYS A 54 -27.07 11.16 -5.41
CA LYS A 54 -26.57 12.17 -6.36
C LYS A 54 -25.10 11.96 -6.73
N ASN A 55 -24.27 11.51 -5.79
CA ASN A 55 -22.87 11.21 -6.04
C ASN A 55 -22.67 9.89 -6.80
N GLN A 56 -23.58 8.92 -6.62
CA GLN A 56 -23.53 7.65 -7.36
C GLN A 56 -23.89 7.82 -8.83
N SER A 57 -24.83 8.72 -9.16
CA SER A 57 -25.24 8.98 -10.55
C SER A 57 -24.33 9.97 -11.28
N SER A 58 -23.62 10.85 -10.57
CA SER A 58 -22.74 11.84 -11.20
C SER A 58 -21.32 11.30 -11.47
N LYS A 59 -20.97 11.15 -12.74
CA LYS A 59 -19.57 10.93 -13.15
C LYS A 59 -18.84 12.27 -13.19
N ARG A 60 -18.16 12.62 -12.10
CA ARG A 60 -17.29 13.82 -12.07
C ARG A 60 -16.17 13.69 -13.12
N LYS A 61 -15.93 14.75 -13.90
CA LYS A 61 -14.79 14.82 -14.82
C LYS A 61 -13.48 14.63 -14.05
N VAL A 62 -12.59 13.78 -14.56
CA VAL A 62 -11.25 13.60 -13.97
C VAL A 62 -10.53 14.94 -14.02
N PHE A 63 -10.16 15.46 -12.86
CA PHE A 63 -9.43 16.71 -12.76
C PHE A 63 -7.97 16.49 -13.15
N ASP A 64 -7.56 17.08 -14.26
CA ASP A 64 -6.16 17.07 -14.68
C ASP A 64 -5.39 18.15 -13.93
N SER A 65 -4.61 17.71 -12.93
CA SER A 65 -3.76 18.60 -12.12
C SER A 65 -2.71 19.33 -12.95
N SER A 66 -2.19 18.72 -14.01
CA SER A 66 -1.22 19.33 -14.92
C SER A 66 -1.88 20.41 -15.78
N LYS A 67 -3.12 20.15 -16.22
CA LYS A 67 -3.91 21.15 -16.94
C LYS A 67 -4.19 22.37 -16.05
N ALA A 68 -4.66 22.15 -14.83
CA ALA A 68 -4.99 23.21 -13.88
C ALA A 68 -3.77 24.03 -13.44
N ARG A 69 -2.63 23.39 -13.21
CA ARG A 69 -1.40 24.10 -12.79
C ARG A 69 -0.85 25.03 -13.86
N ALA A 70 -0.98 24.66 -15.13
CA ALA A 70 -0.40 25.46 -16.20
C ALA A 70 -1.39 26.40 -16.91
N LYS A 71 -2.68 26.37 -16.55
CA LYS A 71 -3.66 27.34 -17.05
C LYS A 71 -3.25 28.75 -16.58
N GLY A 72 -3.09 29.70 -17.50
CA GLY A 72 -2.70 31.08 -17.19
C GLY A 72 -1.22 31.28 -16.89
N THR A 73 -0.38 30.29 -17.16
CA THR A 73 1.09 30.41 -17.10
C THR A 73 1.67 30.25 -18.50
N GLU A 74 2.87 30.76 -18.75
CA GLU A 74 3.57 30.58 -20.05
C GLU A 74 3.74 29.10 -20.43
N LEU A 75 3.71 28.21 -19.44
CA LEU A 75 3.75 26.76 -19.59
C LEU A 75 2.52 26.19 -20.35
N GLU A 76 1.44 26.96 -20.51
CA GLU A 76 0.27 26.58 -21.29
C GLU A 76 0.60 26.39 -22.77
N GLN A 77 1.46 27.25 -23.34
CA GLN A 77 1.82 27.24 -24.76
C GLN A 77 2.62 25.99 -25.17
N PHE A 78 3.35 25.39 -24.22
CA PHE A 78 4.25 24.26 -24.46
C PHE A 78 3.62 22.88 -24.24
N LYS A 79 2.37 22.79 -23.75
CA LYS A 79 1.70 21.49 -23.47
C LYS A 79 1.45 20.65 -24.72
N GLN A 80 1.16 21.30 -25.84
CA GLN A 80 0.83 20.65 -27.10
C GLN A 80 2.00 19.90 -27.74
N TRP A 81 3.25 20.29 -27.44
CA TRP A 81 4.44 19.67 -28.05
C TRP A 81 4.74 18.27 -27.49
N LYS A 82 4.25 17.91 -26.31
CA LYS A 82 4.63 16.64 -25.66
C LYS A 82 3.79 15.43 -26.07
N ALA A 83 2.81 15.57 -26.96
CA ALA A 83 1.78 14.55 -27.15
C ALA A 83 1.85 13.72 -28.46
N SER A 84 2.60 14.12 -29.50
CA SER A 84 2.48 13.44 -30.80
C SER A 84 3.38 12.23 -31.01
N ASP A 85 4.66 12.21 -30.58
CA ASP A 85 5.61 11.26 -31.19
C ASP A 85 6.53 10.52 -30.20
N ILE A 86 5.96 9.81 -29.22
CA ILE A 86 6.69 8.70 -28.59
C ILE A 86 5.77 7.49 -28.52
N PRO A 87 5.86 6.55 -29.48
CA PRO A 87 5.24 5.24 -29.36
C PRO A 87 5.69 4.62 -28.04
N GLN A 88 4.77 4.52 -27.08
CA GLN A 88 5.00 3.77 -25.85
C GLN A 88 4.86 2.29 -26.17
N ASP A 89 5.78 1.74 -26.94
CA ASP A 89 5.83 0.32 -27.32
C ASP A 89 6.38 -0.53 -26.16
N LYS A 90 5.94 -0.20 -24.95
CA LYS A 90 6.33 -0.92 -23.74
C LYS A 90 5.28 -2.00 -23.56
N PRO A 91 5.68 -3.28 -23.51
CA PRO A 91 4.73 -4.35 -23.25
C PRO A 91 3.97 -4.03 -21.95
N PRO A 92 2.66 -4.33 -21.87
CA PRO A 92 1.88 -4.11 -20.66
C PRO A 92 2.60 -4.76 -19.49
N GLN A 93 3.12 -3.95 -18.56
CA GLN A 93 3.76 -4.49 -17.39
C GLN A 93 2.67 -5.16 -16.54
N THR A 94 2.67 -6.49 -16.50
CA THR A 94 1.68 -7.26 -15.72
C THR A 94 1.89 -6.91 -14.25
N ASN A 95 1.00 -6.07 -13.72
CA ASN A 95 1.08 -5.61 -12.34
C ASN A 95 0.64 -6.73 -11.39
N ASN A 96 1.58 -7.55 -10.97
CA ASN A 96 1.42 -8.59 -9.94
C ASN A 96 1.24 -7.99 -8.53
N TRP A 97 0.39 -6.97 -8.38
CA TRP A 97 0.25 -6.20 -7.14
C TRP A 97 -0.31 -7.05 -6.00
N ARG A 98 -1.24 -7.97 -6.29
CA ARG A 98 -1.84 -8.86 -5.28
C ARG A 98 -0.77 -9.75 -4.66
N GLN A 99 0.06 -10.36 -5.51
CA GLN A 99 1.18 -11.20 -5.08
C GLN A 99 2.20 -10.40 -4.27
N LYS A 100 2.59 -9.20 -4.74
CA LYS A 100 3.51 -8.30 -4.03
C LYS A 100 2.95 -7.86 -2.67
N HIS A 101 1.65 -7.56 -2.62
CA HIS A 101 0.96 -7.17 -1.39
C HIS A 101 0.89 -8.33 -0.40
N GLU A 102 0.45 -9.51 -0.83
CA GLU A 102 0.37 -10.70 0.02
C GLU A 102 1.74 -11.07 0.59
N TYR A 103 2.76 -11.05 -0.26
CA TYR A 103 4.14 -11.26 0.14
C TYR A 103 4.61 -10.25 1.20
N PHE A 104 4.30 -8.96 1.01
CA PHE A 104 4.62 -7.92 1.98
C PHE A 104 3.92 -8.15 3.33
N ILE A 105 2.63 -8.48 3.32
CA ILE A 105 1.86 -8.79 4.54
C ILE A 105 2.44 -10.01 5.26
N ARG A 106 2.79 -11.06 4.53
CA ARG A 106 3.44 -12.25 5.10
C ARG A 106 4.77 -11.90 5.78
N THR A 107 5.60 -11.11 5.11
CA THR A 107 6.89 -10.65 5.64
C THR A 107 6.71 -9.86 6.94
N LEU A 108 5.74 -8.94 7.00
CA LEU A 108 5.43 -8.17 8.21
C LEU A 108 4.95 -9.05 9.37
N ARG A 109 4.08 -10.03 9.09
CA ARG A 109 3.58 -10.96 10.12
C ARG A 109 4.72 -11.79 10.70
N GLN A 110 5.60 -12.32 9.86
CA GLN A 110 6.76 -13.09 10.28
C GLN A 110 7.76 -12.24 11.09
N ALA A 111 8.03 -11.00 10.67
CA ALA A 111 8.90 -10.09 11.43
C ALA A 111 8.36 -9.84 12.85
N ARG A 112 7.04 -9.69 13.01
CA ARG A 112 6.41 -9.56 14.32
C ARG A 112 6.54 -10.83 15.18
N GLN A 113 6.42 -12.02 14.56
CA GLN A 113 6.63 -13.29 15.26
C GLN A 113 8.07 -13.42 15.77
N VAL A 114 9.05 -13.07 14.94
CA VAL A 114 10.47 -13.03 15.32
C VAL A 114 10.68 -12.09 16.52
N GLN A 115 10.14 -10.87 16.46
CA GLN A 115 10.23 -9.92 17.57
C GLN A 115 9.57 -10.45 18.86
N GLN A 116 8.44 -11.14 18.74
CA GLN A 116 7.74 -11.72 19.87
C GLN A 116 8.56 -12.84 20.54
N VAL A 117 9.17 -13.73 19.76
CA VAL A 117 10.05 -14.79 20.29
C VAL A 117 11.27 -14.19 20.99
N LEU A 118 11.90 -13.18 20.37
CA LEU A 118 13.03 -12.47 20.97
C LEU A 118 12.65 -11.82 22.31
N SER A 119 11.48 -11.17 22.40
CA SER A 119 11.01 -10.55 23.64
C SER A 119 10.74 -11.54 24.78
N ARG A 120 10.42 -12.80 24.45
CA ARG A 120 10.19 -13.89 25.40
C ARG A 120 11.47 -14.61 25.80
N GLY A 121 12.63 -14.18 25.30
CA GLY A 121 13.92 -14.84 25.54
C GLY A 121 14.13 -16.13 24.74
N GLY A 122 13.31 -16.38 23.70
CA GLY A 122 13.46 -17.53 22.81
C GLY A 122 14.59 -17.34 21.80
N LYS A 123 15.14 -18.45 21.29
CA LYS A 123 16.24 -18.45 20.32
C LYS A 123 15.70 -18.30 18.90
N LEU A 124 16.43 -17.58 18.04
CA LEU A 124 16.06 -17.38 16.63
C LEU A 124 16.11 -18.66 15.79
N SER A 125 16.84 -19.68 16.26
CA SER A 125 17.00 -20.98 15.60
C SER A 125 15.73 -21.83 15.61
N ASP A 126 14.80 -21.57 16.54
CA ASP A 126 13.57 -22.35 16.68
C ASP A 126 12.47 -21.88 15.70
N LEU A 127 12.69 -20.75 15.01
CA LEU A 127 11.76 -20.22 14.02
C LEU A 127 12.07 -20.76 12.62
N PRO A 128 11.03 -21.11 11.84
CA PRO A 128 11.23 -21.56 10.48
C PRO A 128 11.97 -20.48 9.66
N PRO A 129 13.05 -20.84 8.95
CA PRO A 129 13.81 -19.89 8.18
C PRO A 129 12.94 -19.27 7.09
N LEU A 130 13.08 -17.96 6.90
CA LEU A 130 12.33 -17.23 5.88
C LEU A 130 12.63 -17.82 4.50
N SER A 131 11.57 -18.15 3.76
CA SER A 131 11.68 -18.58 2.37
C SER A 131 12.39 -17.49 1.57
N PRO A 132 13.37 -17.83 0.72
CA PRO A 132 14.02 -16.86 -0.16
C PRO A 132 13.01 -16.03 -0.93
N VAL A 133 13.24 -14.74 -0.96
CA VAL A 133 12.41 -13.77 -1.66
C VAL A 133 12.79 -13.77 -3.13
N GLU A 134 12.22 -14.69 -3.88
CA GLU A 134 12.43 -14.75 -5.32
C GLU A 134 11.39 -13.89 -6.00
N ASN A 135 11.80 -12.69 -6.39
CA ASN A 135 10.97 -11.81 -7.21
C ASN A 135 10.85 -12.43 -8.62
N PRO A 136 9.64 -12.72 -9.12
CA PRO A 136 9.43 -13.35 -10.42
C PRO A 136 9.88 -12.44 -11.58
N ASP A 137 9.89 -11.12 -11.37
CA ASP A 137 10.25 -10.12 -12.37
C ASP A 137 11.76 -10.06 -12.67
N TYR A 138 12.60 -10.83 -11.97
CA TYR A 138 14.07 -10.74 -12.09
C TYR A 138 14.60 -11.66 -13.19
N VAL A 139 15.34 -11.06 -14.12
CA VAL A 139 16.00 -11.73 -15.25
C VAL A 139 17.42 -12.12 -14.87
N SER A 140 17.81 -13.36 -15.14
CA SER A 140 19.19 -13.85 -14.97
C SER A 140 20.05 -13.50 -16.18
N CYS A 141 21.25 -12.97 -15.94
CA CYS A 141 22.21 -12.70 -17.00
C CYS A 141 22.85 -14.01 -17.50
N PRO A 142 22.89 -14.28 -18.83
CA PRO A 142 23.49 -15.50 -19.38
C PRO A 142 25.02 -15.54 -19.24
N HIS A 143 25.66 -14.40 -18.95
CA HIS A 143 27.13 -14.27 -18.92
C HIS A 143 27.74 -14.31 -17.52
N CYS A 144 26.99 -13.96 -16.47
CA CYS A 144 27.49 -13.93 -15.10
C CYS A 144 26.55 -14.55 -14.07
N SER A 145 25.44 -15.15 -14.51
CA SER A 145 24.38 -15.78 -13.69
C SER A 145 23.76 -14.90 -12.59
N ARG A 146 24.12 -13.61 -12.52
CA ARG A 146 23.51 -12.64 -11.60
C ARG A 146 22.09 -12.28 -12.05
N ARG A 147 21.18 -12.11 -11.09
CA ARG A 147 19.78 -11.74 -11.32
C ARG A 147 19.57 -10.24 -11.17
N PHE A 148 18.87 -9.62 -12.11
CA PHE A 148 18.60 -8.18 -12.13
C PHE A 148 17.14 -7.88 -12.44
N ALA A 149 16.68 -6.71 -11.99
CA ALA A 149 15.43 -6.12 -12.47
C ALA A 149 15.52 -5.85 -13.99
N PRO A 150 14.42 -5.88 -14.76
CA PRO A 150 14.44 -5.86 -16.23
C PRO A 150 15.19 -4.65 -16.80
N LYS A 151 14.89 -3.45 -16.30
CA LYS A 151 15.57 -2.20 -16.70
C LYS A 151 17.09 -2.18 -16.39
N VAL A 152 17.51 -2.93 -15.38
CA VAL A 152 18.93 -3.09 -15.04
C VAL A 152 19.55 -4.15 -15.94
N ALA A 153 18.85 -5.25 -16.20
CA ALA A 153 19.27 -6.32 -17.09
C ALA A 153 19.55 -5.79 -18.51
N GLU A 154 18.68 -4.94 -19.06
CA GLU A 154 18.85 -4.29 -20.36
C GLU A 154 20.20 -3.57 -20.51
N ARG A 155 20.64 -2.86 -19.47
CA ARG A 155 21.93 -2.15 -19.46
C ARG A 155 23.10 -3.02 -19.03
N HIS A 156 22.82 -4.07 -18.26
CA HIS A 156 23.84 -4.96 -17.70
C HIS A 156 24.32 -5.99 -18.72
N ILE A 157 23.41 -6.68 -19.42
CA ILE A 157 23.74 -7.76 -20.37
C ILE A 157 24.79 -7.33 -21.41
N PRO A 158 24.66 -6.20 -22.13
CA PRO A 158 25.63 -5.82 -23.16
C PRO A 158 27.01 -5.49 -22.56
N LYS A 159 27.05 -4.86 -21.39
CA LYS A 159 28.32 -4.58 -20.68
C LYS A 159 28.94 -5.84 -20.12
N CYS A 160 28.13 -6.77 -19.61
CA CYS A 160 28.62 -8.03 -19.06
C CYS A 160 29.19 -8.95 -20.14
N LYS A 161 28.72 -8.84 -21.39
CA LYS A 161 29.25 -9.58 -22.54
C LYS A 161 30.71 -9.23 -22.82
N THR A 162 31.11 -7.97 -22.68
CA THR A 162 32.45 -7.48 -23.05
C THR A 162 33.49 -7.58 -21.93
N ILE A 163 33.08 -7.82 -20.68
CA ILE A 163 34.00 -7.95 -19.54
C ILE A 163 34.69 -9.33 -19.55
N LYS A 164 36.02 -9.32 -19.74
CA LYS A 164 36.86 -10.54 -19.68
C LYS A 164 37.16 -10.99 -18.25
N ASN A 165 37.59 -10.07 -17.38
CA ASN A 165 37.87 -10.39 -15.97
C ASN A 165 36.62 -10.16 -15.11
N ARG A 166 35.85 -11.22 -14.87
CA ARG A 166 34.56 -11.12 -14.17
C ARG A 166 34.76 -11.31 -12.67
N PRO A 167 34.32 -10.35 -11.83
CA PRO A 167 34.40 -10.53 -10.39
C PRO A 167 33.49 -11.69 -9.95
N PRO A 168 33.94 -12.52 -8.99
CA PRO A 168 33.16 -13.64 -8.49
C PRO A 168 31.79 -13.17 -7.99
N PRO A 169 30.73 -14.00 -8.14
CA PRO A 169 29.42 -13.68 -7.60
C PRO A 169 29.53 -13.44 -6.09
N PRO A 170 28.73 -12.51 -5.53
CA PRO A 170 28.73 -12.27 -4.09
C PRO A 170 28.41 -13.59 -3.37
N PRO A 171 29.11 -13.90 -2.27
CA PRO A 171 28.87 -15.13 -1.54
C PRO A 171 27.39 -15.20 -1.16
N GLN A 172 26.73 -16.29 -1.53
CA GLN A 172 25.38 -16.52 -1.07
C GLN A 172 25.42 -16.62 0.45
N ARG A 173 24.56 -15.84 1.12
CA ARG A 173 24.40 -15.94 2.58
C ARG A 173 24.07 -17.39 2.90
N ARG A 174 25.02 -18.11 3.53
CA ARG A 174 24.77 -19.45 4.07
C ARG A 174 23.63 -19.29 5.08
N ARG A 175 22.56 -20.03 4.86
CA ARG A 175 21.44 -20.11 5.80
C ARG A 175 21.97 -20.92 6.98
N CYS A 176 22.22 -20.25 8.10
CA CYS A 176 22.43 -20.90 9.38
C CYS A 176 21.08 -21.12 10.05
#